data_AF-M4NEX4-F1
#
_entry.id   AF-M4NEX4-F1
#
_cell.length_a   1.000
_cell.length_b   1.000
_cell.length_c   1.000
_cell.angle_alpha   90.00
_cell.angle_beta   90.00
_cell.angle_gamma   90.00
#
_symmetry.space_group_name_H-M   'P 1'
#
loop_
_entity.id
_entity.type
_entity.pdbx_description
1 polymer ?
#
loop_
_entity_poly.entity_id
_entity_poly.type
_entity_poly.pdbx_seq_one_letter_code
_entity_poly.pdbx_strand_id
1 'polypeptide(L)'
;MSFPIERAEPSEVEALCAIEREAVQLFRGHPAWPSYSAVSIPPELLRQAIDRGLVWVARDEAGEPVGFVWLDTELADGAIGIAEIDVLPAYGRRGIGAALLEHACAWAREAGYRRVGLGTLAEVPWNAPFYAKHGFAVVDKNAPAFAFARERDRENGFPDELRVFMSRPLAPLAPGAWTVWPAPAKLNLFLRITGRRADGYHELQTVFRLLDWGDEVRLRVRDDGAIRRTREVAGVPESADLVVRAARLLQEHAGTALGADIAVDKRIPMGGGLGGGSSDAATVLVALNQLWQLGLDEEALAELGRRLGADVPVFVRGRSAWAEGVGERLTPLALPARHYVVLDPHEPVPTAALFQAPELTRNAPRATISSFASGETTENAFAPVVRARHPRVAAALDWLGGFGQARLSGSGGCVFLELRSLERAQAVARQCPAAFTAHLATGVDVSPLHEAAARHRGAA
;
A
#
# COMPACT_ATOMS: atom_id res chain seq x y z
N MET A 1 9.72 -30.54 -5.04
CA MET A 1 9.91 -29.23 -5.70
C MET A 1 9.46 -28.16 -4.72
N SER A 2 10.27 -27.14 -4.49
CA SER A 2 9.86 -25.95 -3.73
C SER A 2 9.32 -24.95 -4.75
N PHE A 3 8.12 -24.42 -4.53
CA PHE A 3 7.55 -23.36 -5.35
C PHE A 3 7.71 -22.06 -4.57
N PRO A 4 8.66 -21.16 -4.92
CA PRO A 4 8.81 -19.90 -4.22
C PRO A 4 7.52 -19.09 -4.32
N ILE A 5 7.13 -18.46 -3.21
CA ILE A 5 5.95 -17.61 -3.12
C ILE A 5 6.41 -16.18 -2.88
N GLU A 6 6.10 -15.30 -3.81
CA GLU A 6 6.53 -13.91 -3.83
C GLU A 6 5.35 -12.98 -4.07
N ARG A 7 5.54 -11.69 -3.86
CA ARG A 7 4.51 -10.70 -4.22
C ARG A 7 4.35 -10.68 -5.73
N ALA A 8 3.10 -10.60 -6.18
CA ALA A 8 2.81 -10.38 -7.59
C ALA A 8 3.33 -9.03 -8.06
N GLU A 9 3.74 -8.96 -9.33
CA GLU A 9 4.13 -7.72 -9.98
C GLU A 9 3.04 -7.20 -10.94
N PRO A 10 2.92 -5.87 -11.09
CA PRO A 10 2.22 -5.18 -12.16
C PRO A 10 2.16 -5.85 -13.54
N SER A 11 3.28 -6.42 -13.99
CA SER A 11 3.49 -7.05 -15.29
C SER A 11 2.79 -8.41 -15.42
N GLU A 12 2.39 -9.03 -14.31
CA GLU A 12 1.93 -10.42 -14.27
C GLU A 12 0.41 -10.55 -14.36
N VAL A 13 -0.33 -9.44 -14.36
CA VAL A 13 -1.80 -9.42 -14.36
C VAL A 13 -2.38 -10.36 -15.41
N GLU A 14 -1.90 -10.30 -16.66
CA GLU A 14 -2.40 -11.13 -17.75
C GLU A 14 -2.13 -12.63 -17.54
N ALA A 15 -0.96 -12.97 -17.00
CA ALA A 15 -0.59 -14.34 -16.70
C ALA A 15 -1.49 -14.90 -15.57
N LEU A 16 -1.73 -14.13 -14.51
CA LEU A 16 -2.59 -14.54 -13.40
C LEU A 16 -4.05 -14.69 -13.83
N CYS A 17 -4.58 -13.77 -14.66
CA CYS A 17 -5.90 -13.94 -15.25
C CYS A 17 -5.97 -15.17 -16.17
N ALA A 18 -4.88 -15.57 -16.84
CA ALA A 18 -4.85 -16.81 -17.61
C ALA A 18 -4.89 -18.06 -16.71
N ILE A 19 -4.20 -18.03 -15.56
CA ILE A 19 -4.25 -19.12 -14.57
C ILE A 19 -5.68 -19.34 -14.08
N GLU A 20 -6.39 -18.27 -13.72
CA GLU A 20 -7.79 -18.36 -13.28
C GLU A 20 -8.68 -18.99 -14.37
N ARG A 21 -8.59 -18.50 -15.61
CA ARG A 21 -9.39 -19.05 -16.73
C ARG A 21 -9.16 -20.55 -16.96
N GLU A 22 -7.92 -21.03 -16.76
CA GLU A 22 -7.58 -22.44 -16.86
C GLU A 22 -8.07 -23.24 -15.65
N ALA A 23 -7.92 -22.70 -14.43
CA ALA A 23 -8.38 -23.34 -13.20
C ALA A 23 -9.91 -23.52 -13.18
N VAL A 24 -10.65 -22.50 -13.67
CA VAL A 24 -12.12 -22.53 -13.79
C VAL A 24 -12.60 -23.70 -14.66
N GLN A 25 -11.82 -24.16 -15.65
CA GLN A 25 -12.18 -25.30 -16.51
C GLN A 25 -12.43 -26.59 -15.72
N LEU A 26 -11.88 -26.72 -14.51
CA LEU A 26 -12.12 -27.86 -13.62
C LEU A 26 -13.58 -27.98 -13.17
N PHE A 27 -14.36 -26.90 -13.25
CA PHE A 27 -15.78 -26.92 -12.93
C PHE A 27 -16.66 -27.38 -14.10
N ARG A 28 -16.14 -27.67 -15.30
CA ARG A 28 -16.96 -28.15 -16.42
C ARG A 28 -17.82 -29.36 -16.02
N GLY A 29 -19.13 -29.26 -16.23
CA GLY A 29 -20.11 -30.26 -15.85
C GLY A 29 -20.66 -30.13 -14.42
N HIS A 30 -20.11 -29.21 -13.60
CA HIS A 30 -20.66 -28.87 -12.29
C HIS A 30 -21.74 -27.77 -12.41
N PRO A 31 -22.80 -27.76 -11.56
CA PRO A 31 -23.83 -26.71 -11.58
C PRO A 31 -23.32 -25.26 -11.44
N ALA A 32 -22.15 -25.07 -10.83
CA ALA A 32 -21.51 -23.75 -10.71
C ALA A 32 -20.79 -23.27 -11.98
N TRP A 33 -20.60 -24.14 -13.00
CA TRP A 33 -19.88 -23.81 -14.23
C TRP A 33 -20.46 -22.60 -14.97
N PRO A 34 -21.79 -22.46 -15.17
CA PRO A 34 -22.32 -21.30 -15.88
C PRO A 34 -21.97 -19.98 -15.19
N SER A 35 -21.90 -19.95 -13.86
CA SER A 35 -21.53 -18.75 -13.11
C SER A 35 -20.04 -18.45 -13.19
N TYR A 36 -19.18 -19.45 -13.01
CA TYR A 36 -17.73 -19.25 -13.08
C TYR A 36 -17.22 -18.98 -14.50
N SER A 37 -17.79 -19.63 -15.51
CA SER A 37 -17.38 -19.41 -16.91
C SER A 37 -17.85 -18.07 -17.49
N ALA A 38 -18.85 -17.42 -16.87
CA ALA A 38 -19.38 -16.13 -17.29
C ALA A 38 -18.63 -14.94 -16.69
N VAL A 39 -17.88 -15.14 -15.61
CA VAL A 39 -17.19 -14.08 -14.87
C VAL A 39 -15.71 -14.44 -14.77
N SER A 40 -14.86 -13.69 -15.46
CA SER A 40 -13.41 -13.73 -15.26
C SER A 40 -12.98 -12.60 -14.33
N ILE A 41 -11.86 -12.77 -13.64
CA ILE A 41 -11.25 -11.68 -12.87
C ILE A 41 -11.00 -10.48 -13.79
N PRO A 42 -11.55 -9.29 -13.49
CA PRO A 42 -11.20 -8.08 -14.22
C PRO A 42 -9.72 -7.75 -13.99
N PRO A 43 -8.88 -7.66 -15.05
CA PRO A 43 -7.46 -7.37 -14.93
C PRO A 43 -7.15 -6.13 -14.08
N GLU A 44 -8.04 -5.14 -14.08
CA GLU A 44 -7.90 -3.90 -13.35
C GLU A 44 -8.06 -4.05 -11.85
N LEU A 45 -8.97 -4.92 -11.41
CA LEU A 45 -9.17 -5.21 -9.99
C LEU A 45 -7.97 -6.00 -9.46
N LEU A 46 -7.51 -6.99 -10.24
CA LEU A 46 -6.30 -7.72 -9.90
C LEU A 46 -5.10 -6.79 -9.86
N ARG A 47 -4.96 -5.88 -10.83
CA ARG A 47 -3.89 -4.89 -10.84
C ARG A 47 -3.93 -3.99 -9.62
N GLN A 48 -5.11 -3.53 -9.20
CA GLN A 48 -5.25 -2.72 -8.00
C GLN A 48 -4.85 -3.51 -6.74
N ALA A 49 -5.21 -4.79 -6.66
CA ALA A 49 -4.81 -5.65 -5.54
C ALA A 49 -3.30 -5.89 -5.50
N ILE A 50 -2.68 -6.10 -6.68
CA ILE A 50 -1.22 -6.19 -6.84
C ILE A 50 -0.57 -4.89 -6.37
N ASP A 51 -1.06 -3.75 -6.86
CA ASP A 51 -0.57 -2.43 -6.44
C ASP A 51 -0.76 -2.26 -4.94
N ARG A 52 -1.82 -2.77 -4.31
CA ARG A 52 -2.00 -2.74 -2.84
C ARG A 52 -1.13 -3.74 -2.09
N GLY A 53 -0.46 -4.67 -2.78
CA GLY A 53 0.37 -5.71 -2.17
C GLY A 53 -0.45 -6.83 -1.53
N LEU A 54 -1.59 -7.17 -2.12
CA LEU A 54 -2.51 -8.19 -1.60
C LEU A 54 -2.54 -9.46 -2.46
N VAL A 55 -1.59 -9.63 -3.37
CA VAL A 55 -1.52 -10.79 -4.27
C VAL A 55 -0.14 -11.42 -4.17
N TRP A 56 -0.10 -12.74 -4.03
CA TRP A 56 1.11 -13.54 -4.04
C TRP A 56 1.05 -14.61 -5.11
N VAL A 57 2.20 -14.90 -5.73
CA VAL A 57 2.35 -15.82 -6.85
C VAL A 57 3.30 -16.94 -6.46
N ALA A 58 2.90 -18.17 -6.73
CA ALA A 58 3.77 -19.33 -6.71
C ALA A 58 4.40 -19.52 -8.09
N ARG A 59 5.73 -19.66 -8.15
CA ARG A 59 6.48 -19.84 -9.39
C ARG A 59 7.07 -21.23 -9.51
N ASP A 60 7.32 -21.69 -10.74
CA ASP A 60 8.11 -22.89 -10.97
C ASP A 60 9.62 -22.61 -11.08
N GLU A 61 10.40 -23.63 -11.45
CA GLU A 61 11.86 -23.53 -11.56
C GLU A 61 12.34 -22.57 -12.66
N ALA A 62 11.48 -22.28 -13.65
CA ALA A 62 11.76 -21.29 -14.70
C ALA A 62 11.36 -19.86 -14.28
N GLY A 63 10.73 -19.69 -13.11
CA GLY A 63 10.23 -18.41 -12.62
C GLY A 63 8.83 -18.06 -13.12
N GLU A 64 8.17 -18.96 -13.85
CA GLU A 64 6.85 -18.70 -14.44
C GLU A 64 5.75 -18.83 -13.38
N PRO A 65 4.75 -17.93 -13.36
CA PRO A 65 3.57 -18.06 -12.51
C PRO A 65 2.81 -19.37 -12.76
N VAL A 66 2.60 -20.16 -11.70
CA VAL A 66 1.85 -21.43 -11.76
C VAL A 66 0.65 -21.50 -10.82
N GLY A 67 0.53 -20.53 -9.93
CA GLY A 67 -0.64 -20.31 -9.09
C GLY A 67 -0.55 -18.98 -8.35
N PHE A 68 -1.65 -18.48 -7.82
CA PHE A 68 -1.66 -17.25 -7.04
C PHE A 68 -2.74 -17.28 -5.96
N VAL A 69 -2.60 -16.39 -4.97
CA VAL A 69 -3.64 -16.08 -3.98
C VAL A 69 -3.81 -14.58 -3.92
N TRP A 70 -5.08 -14.13 -3.93
CA TRP A 70 -5.47 -12.74 -3.81
C TRP A 70 -6.29 -12.54 -2.53
N LEU A 71 -5.83 -11.64 -1.67
CA LEU A 71 -6.52 -11.18 -0.47
C LEU A 71 -7.31 -9.90 -0.69
N ASP A 72 -8.45 -9.77 -0.01
CA ASP A 72 -9.25 -8.54 0.03
C ASP A 72 -9.48 -8.07 1.46
N THR A 73 -9.73 -6.77 1.63
CA THR A 73 -9.92 -6.13 2.93
C THR A 73 -11.40 -5.86 3.22
N GLU A 74 -12.32 -6.56 2.56
CA GLU A 74 -13.76 -6.27 2.66
C GLU A 74 -14.40 -6.87 3.93
N LEU A 75 -13.72 -7.85 4.55
CA LEU A 75 -14.19 -8.43 5.81
C LEU A 75 -13.96 -7.46 6.99
N ALA A 76 -15.01 -7.26 7.78
CA ALA A 76 -14.96 -6.43 8.99
C ALA A 76 -14.27 -7.13 10.19
N ASP A 77 -14.15 -6.40 11.30
CA ASP A 77 -13.74 -6.89 12.62
C ASP A 77 -12.34 -7.51 12.71
N GLY A 78 -11.39 -7.01 11.92
CA GLY A 78 -10.01 -7.49 11.92
C GLY A 78 -9.87 -8.86 11.25
N ALA A 79 -10.78 -9.19 10.32
CA ALA A 79 -10.64 -10.30 9.40
C ALA A 79 -10.14 -9.82 8.03
N ILE A 80 -9.65 -10.76 7.22
CA ILE A 80 -9.26 -10.53 5.82
C ILE A 80 -9.83 -11.65 4.94
N GLY A 81 -10.26 -11.32 3.74
CA GLY A 81 -10.81 -12.27 2.77
C GLY A 81 -9.74 -12.88 1.89
N ILE A 82 -9.93 -14.14 1.47
CA ILE A 82 -9.34 -14.66 0.23
C ILE A 82 -10.37 -14.44 -0.88
N ALA A 83 -10.05 -13.52 -1.78
CA ALA A 83 -10.87 -13.21 -2.94
C ALA A 83 -10.77 -14.33 -3.98
N GLU A 84 -9.55 -14.85 -4.20
CA GLU A 84 -9.27 -15.90 -5.18
C GLU A 84 -8.03 -16.71 -4.79
N ILE A 85 -8.01 -18.00 -5.14
CA ILE A 85 -6.82 -18.85 -5.08
C ILE A 85 -6.85 -19.92 -6.16
N ASP A 86 -5.97 -19.79 -7.14
CA ASP A 86 -5.91 -20.67 -8.31
C ASP A 86 -4.54 -21.26 -8.51
N VAL A 87 -4.52 -22.47 -9.08
CA VAL A 87 -3.32 -23.17 -9.52
C VAL A 87 -3.58 -23.78 -10.88
N LEU A 88 -2.63 -23.66 -11.79
CA LEU A 88 -2.73 -24.28 -13.11
C LEU A 88 -3.04 -25.79 -12.99
N PRO A 89 -4.03 -26.33 -13.73
CA PRO A 89 -4.41 -27.75 -13.64
C PRO A 89 -3.23 -28.72 -13.81
N ALA A 90 -2.28 -28.41 -14.69
CA ALA A 90 -1.04 -29.20 -14.90
C ALA A 90 -0.14 -29.29 -13.66
N TYR A 91 -0.26 -28.33 -12.75
CA TYR A 91 0.45 -28.25 -11.47
C TYR A 91 -0.42 -28.63 -10.26
N GLY A 92 -1.67 -29.05 -10.52
CA GLY A 92 -2.60 -29.51 -9.49
C GLY A 92 -2.06 -30.69 -8.69
N ARG A 93 -2.50 -30.81 -7.43
CA ARG A 93 -2.11 -31.88 -6.47
C ARG A 93 -0.61 -31.94 -6.14
N ARG A 94 0.15 -30.86 -6.38
CA ARG A 94 1.57 -30.73 -6.00
C ARG A 94 1.82 -29.95 -4.70
N GLY A 95 0.75 -29.63 -3.96
CA GLY A 95 0.82 -28.87 -2.70
C GLY A 95 0.89 -27.34 -2.84
N ILE A 96 0.86 -26.81 -4.07
CA ILE A 96 0.97 -25.36 -4.33
C ILE A 96 -0.18 -24.58 -3.68
N GLY A 97 -1.44 -25.01 -3.88
CA GLY A 97 -2.60 -24.34 -3.27
C GLY A 97 -2.54 -24.33 -1.75
N ALA A 98 -2.04 -25.41 -1.13
CA ALA A 98 -1.82 -25.45 0.32
C ALA A 98 -0.74 -24.46 0.75
N ALA A 99 0.37 -24.37 0.01
CA ALA A 99 1.46 -23.44 0.30
C ALA A 99 1.01 -21.97 0.17
N LEU A 100 0.26 -21.64 -0.89
CA LEU A 100 -0.34 -20.32 -1.08
C LEU A 100 -1.31 -19.95 0.05
N LEU A 101 -2.19 -20.88 0.43
CA LEU A 101 -3.15 -20.68 1.52
C LEU A 101 -2.47 -20.44 2.88
N GLU A 102 -1.47 -21.25 3.22
CA GLU A 102 -0.72 -21.07 4.49
C GLU A 102 0.13 -19.81 4.46
N HIS A 103 0.71 -19.44 3.32
CA HIS A 103 1.45 -18.18 3.16
C HIS A 103 0.54 -16.97 3.39
N ALA A 104 -0.64 -16.97 2.78
CA ALA A 104 -1.66 -15.93 2.99
C ALA A 104 -2.08 -15.83 4.46
N CYS A 105 -2.35 -16.96 5.12
CA CYS A 105 -2.70 -16.99 6.55
C CYS A 105 -1.54 -16.50 7.44
N ALA A 106 -0.31 -16.85 7.11
CA ALA A 106 0.88 -16.40 7.83
C ALA A 106 1.06 -14.88 7.70
N TRP A 107 1.00 -14.34 6.48
CA TRP A 107 1.08 -12.89 6.26
C TRP A 107 -0.06 -12.15 6.95
N ALA A 108 -1.31 -12.64 6.85
CA ALA A 108 -2.46 -12.03 7.51
C ALA A 108 -2.25 -11.93 9.03
N ARG A 109 -1.74 -13.01 9.65
CA ARG A 109 -1.41 -13.03 11.07
C ARG A 109 -0.31 -12.00 11.41
N GLU A 110 0.76 -11.96 10.61
CA GLU A 110 1.85 -10.99 10.80
C GLU A 110 1.38 -9.53 10.62
N ALA A 111 0.35 -9.29 9.79
CA ALA A 111 -0.28 -7.99 9.57
C ALA A 111 -1.37 -7.63 10.62
N GLY A 112 -1.50 -8.45 11.66
CA GLY A 112 -2.40 -8.22 12.79
C GLY A 112 -3.85 -8.65 12.57
N TYR A 113 -4.16 -9.36 11.49
CA TYR A 113 -5.49 -9.95 11.30
C TYR A 113 -5.69 -11.16 12.21
N ARG A 114 -6.92 -11.34 12.68
CA ARG A 114 -7.29 -12.39 13.65
C ARG A 114 -8.02 -13.56 13.00
N ARG A 115 -8.46 -13.38 11.76
CA ARG A 115 -9.24 -14.38 11.03
C ARG A 115 -9.06 -14.20 9.54
N VAL A 116 -9.04 -15.31 8.81
CA VAL A 116 -9.16 -15.33 7.35
C VAL A 116 -10.52 -15.93 7.00
N GLY A 117 -11.25 -15.29 6.08
CA GLY A 117 -12.51 -15.78 5.55
C GLY A 117 -12.45 -16.01 4.04
N LEU A 118 -13.32 -16.87 3.52
CA LEU A 118 -13.43 -17.13 2.08
C LEU A 118 -14.83 -17.65 1.71
N GLY A 119 -15.22 -17.46 0.45
CA GLY A 119 -16.38 -18.10 -0.17
C GLY A 119 -15.93 -19.26 -1.08
N THR A 120 -16.62 -20.39 -1.04
CA THR A 120 -16.27 -21.57 -1.84
C THR A 120 -17.47 -22.50 -2.08
N LEU A 121 -17.26 -23.70 -2.65
CA LEU A 121 -18.28 -24.72 -2.87
C LEU A 121 -18.19 -25.84 -1.84
N ALA A 122 -19.35 -26.31 -1.36
CA ALA A 122 -19.43 -27.38 -0.35
C ALA A 122 -19.02 -28.77 -0.90
N GLU A 123 -19.51 -29.11 -2.10
CA GLU A 123 -19.50 -30.48 -2.62
C GLU A 123 -18.29 -30.80 -3.51
N VAL A 124 -17.39 -29.84 -3.72
CA VAL A 124 -16.22 -30.01 -4.58
C VAL A 124 -15.01 -30.42 -3.73
N PRO A 125 -14.39 -31.60 -3.93
CA PRO A 125 -13.32 -32.12 -3.05
C PRO A 125 -12.11 -31.22 -2.88
N TRP A 126 -11.80 -30.36 -3.86
CA TRP A 126 -10.70 -29.39 -3.82
C TRP A 126 -11.13 -27.99 -3.35
N ASN A 127 -12.37 -27.82 -2.88
CA ASN A 127 -12.92 -26.58 -2.31
C ASN A 127 -13.14 -26.74 -0.79
N ALA A 128 -14.37 -26.76 -0.27
CA ALA A 128 -14.61 -26.79 1.17
C ALA A 128 -13.86 -27.91 1.92
N PRO A 129 -13.78 -29.16 1.43
CA PRO A 129 -12.98 -30.20 2.07
C PRO A 129 -11.47 -29.92 2.08
N PHE A 130 -10.94 -29.19 1.09
CA PHE A 130 -9.55 -28.73 1.08
C PHE A 130 -9.32 -27.70 2.19
N TYR A 131 -10.15 -26.66 2.26
CA TYR A 131 -10.00 -25.63 3.30
C TYR A 131 -10.23 -26.19 4.72
N ALA A 132 -11.14 -27.16 4.88
CA ALA A 132 -11.37 -27.82 6.16
C ALA A 132 -10.11 -28.51 6.70
N LYS A 133 -9.32 -29.16 5.83
CA LYS A 133 -8.02 -29.75 6.22
C LYS A 133 -6.99 -28.72 6.67
N HIS A 134 -7.16 -27.47 6.25
CA HIS A 134 -6.33 -26.32 6.61
C HIS A 134 -6.92 -25.47 7.74
N GLY A 135 -7.87 -26.02 8.51
CA GLY A 135 -8.40 -25.39 9.73
C GLY A 135 -9.50 -24.34 9.49
N PHE A 136 -10.07 -24.29 8.29
CA PHE A 136 -11.27 -23.49 8.04
C PHE A 136 -12.53 -24.26 8.44
N ALA A 137 -13.46 -23.59 9.11
CA ALA A 137 -14.78 -24.12 9.43
C ALA A 137 -15.86 -23.37 8.67
N VAL A 138 -16.95 -24.06 8.32
CA VAL A 138 -18.15 -23.42 7.76
C VAL A 138 -18.72 -22.44 8.78
N VAL A 139 -19.12 -21.27 8.32
CA VAL A 139 -19.73 -20.20 9.13
C VAL A 139 -21.12 -19.85 8.59
N ASP A 140 -21.92 -19.16 9.40
CA ASP A 140 -23.22 -18.68 8.96
C ASP A 140 -23.05 -17.69 7.81
N LYS A 141 -23.54 -18.08 6.63
CA LYS A 141 -23.51 -17.22 5.44
C LYS A 141 -24.29 -15.92 5.62
N ASN A 142 -25.24 -15.86 6.56
CA ASN A 142 -26.00 -14.64 6.85
C ASN A 142 -25.31 -13.72 7.87
N ALA A 143 -24.15 -14.11 8.41
CA ALA A 143 -23.41 -13.24 9.30
C ALA A 143 -23.02 -11.93 8.58
N PRO A 144 -23.13 -10.75 9.25
CA PRO A 144 -22.84 -9.45 8.63
C PRO A 144 -21.49 -9.36 7.93
N ALA A 145 -20.49 -10.08 8.42
CA ALA A 145 -19.15 -10.13 7.84
C ALA A 145 -19.12 -10.61 6.38
N PHE A 146 -20.11 -11.40 5.92
CA PHE A 146 -20.20 -11.91 4.55
C PHE A 146 -21.24 -11.21 3.68
N ALA A 147 -21.89 -10.14 4.20
CA ALA A 147 -22.95 -9.44 3.48
C ALA A 147 -22.46 -8.90 2.13
N PHE A 148 -21.26 -8.32 2.08
CA PHE A 148 -20.65 -7.83 0.84
C PHE A 148 -20.40 -8.95 -0.18
N ALA A 149 -19.77 -10.04 0.25
CA ALA A 149 -19.48 -11.18 -0.63
C ALA A 149 -20.76 -11.82 -1.18
N ARG A 150 -21.82 -11.89 -0.37
CA ARG A 150 -23.14 -12.40 -0.80
C ARG A 150 -23.86 -11.47 -1.75
N GLU A 151 -23.78 -10.16 -1.53
CA GLU A 151 -24.33 -9.19 -2.47
C GLU A 151 -23.65 -9.33 -3.84
N ARG A 152 -22.32 -9.44 -3.85
CA ARG A 152 -21.54 -9.68 -5.07
C ARG A 152 -21.92 -10.99 -5.77
N ASP A 153 -22.06 -12.09 -5.03
CA ASP A 153 -22.54 -13.36 -5.59
C ASP A 153 -23.93 -13.19 -6.22
N ARG A 154 -24.85 -12.46 -5.57
CA ARG A 154 -26.20 -12.18 -6.09
C ARG A 154 -26.17 -11.32 -7.35
N GLU A 155 -25.38 -10.24 -7.36
CA GLU A 155 -25.22 -9.35 -8.52
C GLU A 155 -24.64 -10.09 -9.73
N ASN A 156 -23.73 -11.04 -9.50
CA ASN A 156 -23.15 -11.90 -10.52
C ASN A 156 -24.05 -13.09 -10.91
N GLY A 157 -25.23 -13.24 -10.31
CA GLY A 157 -26.14 -14.36 -10.58
C GLY A 157 -25.61 -15.73 -10.12
N PHE A 158 -24.76 -15.76 -9.10
CA PHE A 158 -24.24 -16.99 -8.52
C PHE A 158 -25.31 -17.69 -7.63
N PRO A 159 -25.55 -19.00 -7.77
CA PRO A 159 -26.54 -19.72 -6.96
C PRO A 159 -26.17 -19.80 -5.47
N ASP A 160 -26.97 -19.18 -4.60
CA ASP A 160 -26.72 -19.07 -3.15
C ASP A 160 -26.68 -20.44 -2.43
N GLU A 161 -27.34 -21.46 -2.98
CA GLU A 161 -27.32 -22.83 -2.46
C GLU A 161 -25.99 -23.55 -2.69
N LEU A 162 -25.22 -23.15 -3.71
CA LEU A 162 -23.92 -23.74 -4.02
C LEU A 162 -22.79 -23.10 -3.19
N ARG A 163 -23.01 -21.86 -2.69
CA ARG A 163 -22.02 -21.10 -1.95
C ARG A 163 -22.03 -21.48 -0.46
N VAL A 164 -20.84 -21.80 0.05
CA VAL A 164 -20.55 -21.83 1.48
C VAL A 164 -19.46 -20.83 1.81
N PHE A 165 -19.58 -20.20 2.98
CA PHE A 165 -18.52 -19.37 3.54
C PHE A 165 -17.79 -20.15 4.62
N MET A 166 -16.49 -19.99 4.66
CA MET A 166 -15.64 -20.62 5.65
C MET A 166 -14.71 -19.60 6.29
N SER A 167 -14.27 -19.88 7.51
CA SER A 167 -13.30 -19.03 8.20
C SER A 167 -12.34 -19.83 9.07
N ARG A 168 -11.13 -19.30 9.19
CA ARG A 168 -10.08 -19.81 10.07
C ARG A 168 -9.65 -18.71 11.04
N PRO A 169 -9.78 -18.91 12.37
CA PRO A 169 -9.13 -18.03 13.33
C PRO A 169 -7.61 -18.18 13.22
N LEU A 170 -6.90 -17.06 13.34
CA LEU A 170 -5.45 -17.02 13.33
C LEU A 170 -4.94 -16.98 14.77
N ALA A 171 -4.01 -17.87 15.10
CA ALA A 171 -3.36 -17.87 16.41
C ALA A 171 -2.57 -16.56 16.60
N PRO A 172 -2.41 -16.07 17.84
CA PRO A 172 -1.53 -14.93 18.13
C PRO A 172 -0.10 -15.17 17.66
N LEU A 173 0.63 -14.08 17.42
CA LEU A 173 2.05 -14.14 17.08
C LEU A 173 2.85 -14.59 18.32
N ALA A 174 3.84 -15.45 18.08
CA ALA A 174 4.81 -15.78 19.12
C ALA A 174 5.69 -14.57 19.46
N PRO A 175 6.20 -14.44 20.70
CA PRO A 175 7.21 -13.45 21.03
C PRO A 175 8.41 -13.54 20.08
N GLY A 176 8.87 -12.39 19.58
CA GLY A 176 9.97 -12.34 18.60
C GLY A 176 9.59 -12.84 17.20
N ALA A 177 8.30 -13.00 16.87
CA ALA A 177 7.86 -13.18 15.50
C ALA A 177 7.96 -11.88 14.68
N TRP A 178 7.94 -12.01 13.36
CA TRP A 178 7.81 -10.86 12.47
C TRP A 178 6.39 -10.29 12.54
N THR A 179 6.31 -8.98 12.39
CA THR A 179 5.08 -8.21 12.22
C THR A 179 5.18 -7.40 10.94
N VAL A 180 4.04 -7.11 10.32
CA VAL A 180 3.91 -6.42 9.04
C VAL A 180 3.12 -5.13 9.23
N TRP A 181 3.64 -4.04 8.65
CA TRP A 181 3.11 -2.69 8.81
C TRP A 181 3.15 -1.94 7.46
N PRO A 182 2.04 -1.34 7.01
CA PRO A 182 2.04 -0.55 5.78
C PRO A 182 2.68 0.83 6.02
N ALA A 183 3.47 1.28 5.05
CA ALA A 183 4.07 2.61 4.99
C ALA A 183 3.51 3.35 3.76
N PRO A 184 2.35 4.03 3.88
CA PRO A 184 1.63 4.59 2.73
C PRO A 184 2.40 5.75 2.07
N ALA A 185 2.17 5.97 0.79
CA ALA A 185 2.63 7.16 0.08
C ALA A 185 1.76 8.38 0.40
N LYS A 186 2.26 9.56 0.00
CA LYS A 186 1.48 10.80 -0.03
C LYS A 186 1.53 11.47 -1.39
N LEU A 187 0.61 12.41 -1.59
CA LEU A 187 0.67 13.44 -2.63
C LEU A 187 0.67 14.83 -1.99
N ASN A 188 1.35 15.77 -2.64
CA ASN A 188 1.14 17.20 -2.41
C ASN A 188 0.10 17.71 -3.41
N LEU A 189 -1.15 17.94 -2.99
CA LEU A 189 -2.22 18.37 -3.90
C LEU A 189 -2.00 19.77 -4.49
N PHE A 190 -1.20 20.57 -3.80
CA PHE A 190 -0.51 21.77 -4.28
C PHE A 190 0.76 21.95 -3.43
N LEU A 191 1.70 22.80 -3.84
CA LEU A 191 2.86 23.15 -3.03
C LEU A 191 3.32 24.58 -3.36
N ARG A 192 3.31 25.47 -2.37
CA ARG A 192 3.82 26.84 -2.50
C ARG A 192 5.03 27.06 -1.61
N ILE A 193 5.95 27.89 -2.10
CA ILE A 193 7.04 28.45 -1.29
C ILE A 193 6.70 29.92 -1.05
N THR A 194 6.38 30.24 0.19
CA THR A 194 5.90 31.57 0.61
C THR A 194 7.02 32.49 1.08
N GLY A 195 8.19 31.93 1.41
CA GLY A 195 9.35 32.69 1.85
C GLY A 195 10.58 31.83 2.06
N ARG A 196 11.67 32.48 2.47
CA ARG A 196 12.88 31.84 2.96
C ARG A 196 13.17 32.34 4.37
N ARG A 197 13.45 31.41 5.28
CA ARG A 197 13.81 31.68 6.67
C ARG A 197 15.27 32.11 6.78
N ALA A 198 15.60 32.72 7.92
CA ALA A 198 16.97 33.13 8.23
C ALA A 198 17.94 31.94 8.37
N ASP A 199 17.44 30.77 8.78
CA ASP A 199 18.19 29.51 8.86
C ASP A 199 18.41 28.82 7.49
N GLY A 200 17.94 29.44 6.41
CA GLY A 200 18.14 28.96 5.05
C GLY A 200 17.04 28.05 4.51
N TYR A 201 16.13 27.55 5.35
CA TYR A 201 14.98 26.74 4.95
C TYR A 201 13.89 27.57 4.27
N HIS A 202 12.99 26.90 3.54
CA HIS A 202 11.87 27.52 2.83
C HIS A 202 10.57 27.36 3.62
N GLU A 203 9.81 28.45 3.73
CA GLU A 203 8.44 28.41 4.27
C GLU A 203 7.49 27.91 3.19
N LEU A 204 6.78 26.82 3.49
CA LEU A 204 5.92 26.08 2.59
C LEU A 204 4.46 26.22 2.99
N GLN A 205 3.57 26.08 2.00
CA GLN A 205 2.17 25.72 2.21
C GLN A 205 1.81 24.59 1.25
N THR A 206 1.19 23.53 1.76
CA THR A 206 0.80 22.37 0.95
C THR A 206 -0.39 21.64 1.60
N VAL A 207 -1.05 20.79 0.84
CA VAL A 207 -2.00 19.80 1.36
C VAL A 207 -1.45 18.41 1.07
N PHE A 208 -1.20 17.65 2.12
CA PHE A 208 -0.86 16.24 2.05
C PHE A 208 -2.13 15.40 1.92
N ARG A 209 -2.17 14.55 0.89
CA ARG A 209 -3.14 13.46 0.76
C ARG A 209 -2.42 12.13 0.93
N LEU A 210 -2.80 11.37 1.95
CA LEU A 210 -2.32 9.99 2.12
C LEU A 210 -3.02 9.07 1.12
N LEU A 211 -2.34 7.99 0.73
CA LEU A 211 -2.81 7.00 -0.24
C LEU A 211 -2.97 5.60 0.38
N ASP A 212 -3.81 4.76 -0.21
CA ASP A 212 -3.95 3.32 0.09
C ASP A 212 -2.83 2.44 -0.52
N TRP A 213 -1.78 3.07 -1.03
CA TRP A 213 -0.65 2.45 -1.70
C TRP A 213 0.66 2.93 -1.05
N GLY A 214 1.61 2.02 -0.82
CA GLY A 214 2.93 2.38 -0.31
C GLY A 214 3.86 1.19 -0.08
N ASP A 215 4.88 1.37 0.75
CA ASP A 215 5.83 0.33 1.11
C ASP A 215 5.25 -0.60 2.19
N GLU A 216 5.92 -1.72 2.45
CA GLU A 216 5.64 -2.58 3.60
C GLU A 216 6.88 -2.69 4.49
N VAL A 217 6.74 -2.36 5.77
CA VAL A 217 7.78 -2.48 6.78
C VAL A 217 7.49 -3.70 7.64
N ARG A 218 8.49 -4.57 7.77
CA ARG A 218 8.45 -5.75 8.64
C ARG A 218 9.38 -5.55 9.82
N LEU A 219 8.89 -5.85 11.01
CA LEU A 219 9.60 -5.65 12.27
C LEU A 219 9.58 -6.91 13.11
N ARG A 220 10.73 -7.24 13.70
CA ARG A 220 10.86 -8.29 14.70
C ARG A 220 11.62 -7.75 15.90
N VAL A 221 11.00 -7.79 17.07
CA VAL A 221 11.62 -7.32 18.33
C VAL A 221 12.79 -8.24 18.71
N ARG A 222 13.85 -7.63 19.24
CA ARG A 222 15.03 -8.30 19.79
C ARG A 222 15.22 -7.92 21.25
N ASP A 223 15.92 -8.76 22.00
CA ASP A 223 16.24 -8.57 23.43
C ASP A 223 17.71 -8.18 23.68
N ASP A 224 18.52 -8.03 22.63
CA ASP A 224 19.95 -7.71 22.70
C ASP A 224 20.28 -6.23 22.43
N GLY A 225 19.25 -5.37 22.33
CA GLY A 225 19.40 -3.94 22.03
C GLY A 225 19.88 -3.62 20.62
N ALA A 226 20.11 -4.60 19.73
CA ALA A 226 20.61 -4.32 18.40
C ALA A 226 19.50 -3.82 17.46
N ILE A 227 19.79 -2.78 16.67
CA ILE A 227 18.96 -2.34 15.54
C ILE A 227 19.63 -2.77 14.25
N ARG A 228 18.96 -3.61 13.46
CA ARG A 228 19.49 -4.21 12.23
C ARG A 228 18.52 -4.12 11.07
N ARG A 229 18.99 -3.67 9.92
CA ARG A 229 18.27 -3.78 8.64
C ARG A 229 18.65 -5.12 7.99
N THR A 230 17.68 -6.01 7.84
CA THR A 230 17.91 -7.38 7.35
C THR A 230 17.78 -7.54 5.84
N ARG A 231 17.34 -6.48 5.13
CA ARG A 231 17.31 -6.42 3.66
C ARG A 231 18.08 -5.20 3.19
N GLU A 232 18.85 -5.35 2.12
CA GLU A 232 19.53 -4.21 1.52
C GLU A 232 18.53 -3.30 0.80
N VAL A 233 18.74 -2.00 0.95
CA VAL A 233 18.06 -0.98 0.14
C VAL A 233 19.13 -0.38 -0.77
N ALA A 234 18.97 -0.58 -2.07
CA ALA A 234 19.96 -0.18 -3.06
C ALA A 234 20.32 1.31 -2.92
N GLY A 235 21.62 1.62 -2.84
CA GLY A 235 22.13 2.99 -2.73
C GLY A 235 21.96 3.65 -1.35
N VAL A 236 21.44 2.95 -0.33
CA VAL A 236 21.26 3.50 1.02
C VAL A 236 22.05 2.67 2.03
N PRO A 237 23.19 3.18 2.55
CA PRO A 237 23.90 2.56 3.66
C PRO A 237 22.98 2.40 4.88
N GLU A 238 23.10 1.28 5.60
CA GLU A 238 22.24 0.97 6.75
C GLU A 238 22.22 2.08 7.80
N SER A 239 23.38 2.69 8.10
CA SER A 239 23.49 3.78 9.07
C SER A 239 22.82 5.09 8.64
N ALA A 240 22.65 5.29 7.33
CA ALA A 240 21.99 6.45 6.75
C ALA A 240 20.49 6.25 6.54
N ASP A 241 20.02 5.00 6.60
CA ASP A 241 18.62 4.65 6.39
C ASP A 241 17.72 5.26 7.47
N LEU A 242 16.64 5.90 7.03
CA LEU A 242 15.69 6.55 7.93
C LEU A 242 14.99 5.53 8.85
N VAL A 243 14.81 4.27 8.44
CA VAL A 243 14.20 3.25 9.32
C VAL A 243 15.10 2.89 10.50
N VAL A 244 16.41 2.77 10.26
CA VAL A 244 17.40 2.48 11.30
C VAL A 244 17.56 3.70 12.22
N ARG A 245 17.61 4.90 11.64
CA ARG A 245 17.67 6.15 12.40
C ARG A 245 16.41 6.36 13.25
N ALA A 246 15.23 6.03 12.73
CA ALA A 246 13.98 6.11 13.48
C ALA A 246 13.96 5.17 14.68
N ALA A 247 14.33 3.90 14.47
CA ALA A 247 14.38 2.90 15.54
C ALA A 247 15.39 3.29 16.63
N ARG A 248 16.60 3.73 16.24
CA ARG A 248 17.62 4.20 17.20
C ARG A 248 17.16 5.44 17.96
N LEU A 249 16.59 6.43 17.27
CA LEU A 249 16.08 7.64 17.89
C LEU A 249 15.01 7.33 18.94
N LEU A 250 14.08 6.41 18.63
CA LEU A 250 13.07 5.97 19.57
C LEU A 250 13.68 5.18 20.74
N GLN A 251 14.61 4.27 20.46
CA GLN A 251 15.31 3.47 21.45
C GLN A 251 16.06 4.35 22.46
N GLU A 252 16.82 5.33 21.98
CA GLU A 252 17.54 6.32 22.79
C GLU A 252 16.58 7.19 23.61
N HIS A 253 15.48 7.65 23.02
CA HIS A 253 14.48 8.46 23.72
C HIS A 253 13.82 7.69 24.87
N ALA A 254 13.49 6.41 24.63
CA ALA A 254 12.79 5.58 25.61
C ALA A 254 13.71 4.95 26.66
N GLY A 255 15.02 4.88 26.40
CA GLY A 255 15.97 4.18 27.27
C GLY A 255 15.72 2.67 27.36
N THR A 256 15.09 2.07 26.35
CA THR A 256 14.78 0.62 26.33
C THR A 256 16.02 -0.20 25.95
N ALA A 257 16.14 -1.40 26.53
CA ALA A 257 17.15 -2.39 26.16
C ALA A 257 16.74 -3.26 24.96
N LEU A 258 15.50 -3.12 24.47
CA LEU A 258 15.02 -3.88 23.33
C LEU A 258 15.65 -3.38 22.02
N GLY A 259 15.83 -4.30 21.08
CA GLY A 259 16.26 -4.04 19.71
C GLY A 259 15.18 -4.40 18.69
N ALA A 260 15.54 -4.31 17.40
CA ALA A 260 14.67 -4.70 16.30
C ALA A 260 15.46 -5.12 15.05
N ASP A 261 15.01 -6.20 14.42
CA ASP A 261 15.29 -6.46 13.01
C ASP A 261 14.23 -5.74 12.16
N ILE A 262 14.66 -5.10 11.08
CA ILE A 262 13.84 -4.27 10.19
C ILE A 262 14.05 -4.74 8.75
N ALA A 263 12.97 -5.05 8.05
CA ALA A 263 12.96 -5.28 6.60
C ALA A 263 11.96 -4.34 5.95
N VAL A 264 12.26 -3.83 4.76
CA VAL A 264 11.35 -2.96 4.01
C VAL A 264 11.20 -3.49 2.60
N ASP A 265 9.95 -3.69 2.19
CA ASP A 265 9.56 -4.03 0.82
C ASP A 265 9.16 -2.75 0.11
N LYS A 266 10.11 -2.24 -0.70
CA LYS A 266 9.99 -0.97 -1.41
C LYS A 266 9.15 -1.13 -2.66
N ARG A 267 8.11 -0.30 -2.75
CA ARG A 267 7.20 -0.11 -3.89
C ARG A 267 7.11 1.36 -4.30
N ILE A 268 7.28 2.28 -3.35
CA ILE A 268 7.31 3.71 -3.63
C ILE A 268 8.65 4.05 -4.30
N PRO A 269 8.65 4.68 -5.49
CA PRO A 269 9.87 5.12 -6.15
C PRO A 269 10.71 6.05 -5.27
N MET A 270 12.01 5.76 -5.21
CA MET A 270 12.96 6.56 -4.44
C MET A 270 13.08 7.97 -5.04
N GLY A 271 12.94 9.00 -4.20
CA GLY A 271 13.07 10.39 -4.63
C GLY A 271 11.94 10.88 -5.56
N GLY A 272 10.80 10.16 -5.63
CA GLY A 272 9.66 10.53 -6.49
C GLY A 272 8.76 11.65 -5.95
N GLY A 273 9.07 12.23 -4.79
CA GLY A 273 8.20 13.24 -4.15
C GLY A 273 6.96 12.65 -3.46
N LEU A 274 6.94 11.33 -3.26
CA LEU A 274 5.82 10.56 -2.68
C LEU A 274 5.99 10.25 -1.18
N GLY A 275 7.11 10.67 -0.58
CA GLY A 275 7.33 10.58 0.86
C GLY A 275 7.71 9.20 1.41
N GLY A 276 8.09 8.24 0.56
CA GLY A 276 8.34 6.85 0.97
C GLY A 276 9.29 6.70 2.17
N GLY A 277 10.50 7.27 2.11
CA GLY A 277 11.44 7.16 3.25
C GLY A 277 10.93 7.81 4.55
N SER A 278 10.14 8.90 4.46
CA SER A 278 9.51 9.51 5.63
C SER A 278 8.37 8.64 6.19
N SER A 279 7.63 7.97 5.31
CA SER A 279 6.58 7.02 5.68
C SER A 279 7.14 5.77 6.35
N ASP A 280 8.24 5.22 5.82
CA ASP A 280 8.95 4.10 6.41
C ASP A 280 9.42 4.45 7.84
N ALA A 281 10.01 5.63 8.01
CA ALA A 281 10.47 6.12 9.32
C ALA A 281 9.30 6.29 10.31
N ALA A 282 8.21 6.93 9.87
CA ALA A 282 7.01 7.10 10.69
C ALA A 282 6.40 5.75 11.09
N THR A 283 6.37 4.79 10.16
CA THR A 283 5.89 3.42 10.39
C THR A 283 6.72 2.74 11.46
N VAL A 284 8.05 2.84 11.40
CA VAL A 284 8.94 2.32 12.44
C VAL A 284 8.67 2.98 13.80
N LEU A 285 8.53 4.31 13.86
CA LEU A 285 8.23 5.01 15.11
C LEU A 285 6.92 4.51 15.74
N VAL A 286 5.84 4.47 14.96
CA VAL A 286 4.51 4.07 15.43
C VAL A 286 4.49 2.59 15.84
N ALA A 287 5.03 1.72 14.99
CA ALA A 287 5.02 0.29 15.23
C ALA A 287 5.92 -0.11 16.40
N LEU A 288 7.14 0.40 16.51
CA LEU A 288 8.03 0.09 17.62
C LEU A 288 7.55 0.72 18.93
N ASN A 289 6.91 1.90 18.93
CA ASN A 289 6.25 2.43 20.12
C ASN A 289 5.23 1.44 20.70
N GLN A 290 4.47 0.78 19.82
CA GLN A 290 3.51 -0.25 20.21
C GLN A 290 4.18 -1.57 20.60
N LEU A 291 5.13 -2.07 19.81
CA LEU A 291 5.79 -3.36 20.04
C LEU A 291 6.70 -3.35 21.27
N TRP A 292 7.32 -2.22 21.58
CA TRP A 292 8.10 -2.01 22.80
C TRP A 292 7.25 -1.48 23.97
N GLN A 293 5.94 -1.29 23.78
CA GLN A 293 4.98 -0.86 24.80
C GLN A 293 5.38 0.46 25.50
N LEU A 294 5.90 1.43 24.75
CA LEU A 294 6.46 2.66 25.32
C LEU A 294 5.38 3.68 25.73
N GLY A 295 4.18 3.57 25.18
CA GLY A 295 3.04 4.43 25.53
C GLY A 295 3.20 5.91 25.14
N LEU A 296 4.10 6.22 24.19
CA LEU A 296 4.22 7.59 23.67
C LEU A 296 2.96 7.95 22.87
N ASP A 297 2.51 9.18 23.04
CA ASP A 297 1.38 9.72 22.29
C ASP A 297 1.77 10.18 20.88
N GLU A 298 0.76 10.56 20.09
CA GLU A 298 0.94 11.03 18.71
C GLU A 298 1.89 12.25 18.64
N GLU A 299 1.82 13.17 19.60
CA GLU A 299 2.60 14.40 19.58
C GLU A 299 4.07 14.13 19.85
N ALA A 300 4.38 13.28 20.84
CA ALA A 300 5.74 12.86 21.13
C ALA A 300 6.38 12.15 19.94
N LEU A 301 5.65 11.25 19.27
CA LEU A 301 6.14 10.58 18.06
C LEU A 301 6.33 11.55 16.89
N ALA A 302 5.43 12.52 16.72
CA ALA A 302 5.54 13.52 15.66
C ALA A 302 6.76 14.42 15.86
N GLU A 303 7.06 14.80 17.11
CA GLU A 303 8.25 15.60 17.44
C GLU A 303 9.56 14.82 17.21
N LEU A 304 9.59 13.53 17.55
CA LEU A 304 10.70 12.65 17.17
C LEU A 304 10.83 12.54 15.65
N GLY A 305 9.71 12.34 14.96
CA GLY A 305 9.64 12.25 13.50
C GLY A 305 10.19 13.49 12.80
N ARG A 306 9.88 14.68 13.32
CA ARG A 306 10.36 15.97 12.79
C ARG A 306 11.89 16.05 12.73
N ARG A 307 12.61 15.35 13.61
CA ARG A 307 14.09 15.28 13.60
C ARG A 307 14.66 14.43 12.46
N LEU A 308 13.83 13.58 11.85
CA LEU A 308 14.21 12.68 10.77
C LEU A 308 13.87 13.27 9.40
N GLY A 309 12.73 13.97 9.29
CA GLY A 309 12.32 14.66 8.07
C GLY A 309 11.01 15.42 8.23
N ALA A 310 10.82 16.45 7.40
CA ALA A 310 9.65 17.35 7.47
C ALA A 310 8.32 16.64 7.19
N ASP A 311 8.32 15.60 6.35
CA ASP A 311 7.10 14.85 6.00
C ASP A 311 6.80 13.73 7.03
N VAL A 312 7.71 13.37 7.94
CA VAL A 312 7.48 12.25 8.89
C VAL A 312 6.26 12.49 9.80
N PRO A 313 6.03 13.71 10.34
CA PRO A 313 4.87 13.98 11.19
C PRO A 313 3.51 13.65 10.54
N VAL A 314 3.31 13.88 9.23
CA VAL A 314 1.99 13.62 8.61
C VAL A 314 1.66 12.13 8.59
N PHE A 315 2.67 11.29 8.42
CA PHE A 315 2.51 9.84 8.47
C PHE A 315 2.32 9.33 9.91
N VAL A 316 3.02 9.93 10.88
CA VAL A 316 2.84 9.63 12.31
C VAL A 316 1.43 10.00 12.79
N ARG A 317 0.86 11.12 12.35
CA ARG A 317 -0.53 11.52 12.69
C ARG A 317 -1.59 10.76 11.89
N GLY A 318 -1.20 10.18 10.75
CA GLY A 318 -2.03 9.27 9.97
C GLY A 318 -3.25 9.88 9.30
N ARG A 319 -3.27 11.19 9.07
CA ARG A 319 -4.40 11.92 8.48
C ARG A 319 -3.92 12.86 7.39
N SER A 320 -4.73 13.03 6.35
CA SER A 320 -4.52 14.10 5.36
C SER A 320 -4.59 15.47 6.06
N ALA A 321 -3.73 16.40 5.66
CA ALA A 321 -3.54 17.65 6.40
C ALA A 321 -3.11 18.81 5.50
N TRP A 322 -3.56 20.00 5.87
CA TRP A 322 -2.91 21.25 5.48
C TRP A 322 -1.60 21.39 6.25
N ALA A 323 -0.51 21.72 5.57
CA ALA A 323 0.80 21.85 6.17
C ALA A 323 1.40 23.23 5.90
N GLU A 324 2.01 23.83 6.93
CA GLU A 324 2.79 25.06 6.88
C GLU A 324 4.17 24.88 7.53
N GLY A 325 4.97 25.96 7.63
CA GLY A 325 6.34 25.89 8.14
C GLY A 325 7.26 25.32 7.08
N VAL A 326 8.12 24.37 7.44
CA VAL A 326 8.83 23.52 6.48
C VAL A 326 8.04 22.26 6.09
N GLY A 327 6.78 22.15 6.54
CA GLY A 327 5.88 21.01 6.34
C GLY A 327 5.45 20.32 7.65
N GLU A 328 5.97 20.77 8.79
CA GLU A 328 5.77 20.19 10.12
C GLU A 328 4.50 20.69 10.83
N ARG A 329 3.99 21.87 10.46
CA ARG A 329 2.82 22.48 11.11
C ARG A 329 1.56 21.99 10.44
N LEU A 330 0.93 20.97 11.02
CA LEU A 330 -0.18 20.23 10.42
C LEU A 330 -1.53 20.62 11.02
N THR A 331 -2.48 20.93 10.15
CA THR A 331 -3.90 21.07 10.48
C THR A 331 -4.67 19.99 9.71
N PRO A 332 -5.31 19.02 10.40
CA PRO A 332 -6.07 17.96 9.74
C PRO A 332 -7.12 18.52 8.77
N LEU A 333 -7.25 17.90 7.60
CA LEU A 333 -8.14 18.35 6.54
C LEU A 333 -8.88 17.16 5.94
N ALA A 334 -10.22 17.20 5.99
CA ALA A 334 -11.06 16.26 5.29
C ALA A 334 -11.05 16.57 3.79
N LEU A 335 -10.85 15.55 2.96
CA LEU A 335 -10.75 15.67 1.51
C LEU A 335 -11.80 14.76 0.86
N PRO A 336 -12.35 15.14 -0.29
CA PRO A 336 -13.29 14.29 -1.00
C PRO A 336 -12.64 12.97 -1.41
N ALA A 337 -13.45 11.91 -1.49
CA ALA A 337 -13.02 10.63 -2.06
C ALA A 337 -12.57 10.83 -3.52
N ARG A 338 -11.36 10.37 -3.81
CA ARG A 338 -10.65 10.58 -5.07
C ARG A 338 -9.70 9.42 -5.34
N HIS A 339 -9.52 9.15 -6.62
CA HIS A 339 -8.56 8.19 -7.14
C HIS A 339 -7.48 8.92 -7.92
N TYR A 340 -6.29 8.34 -7.97
CA TYR A 340 -5.12 8.94 -8.55
C TYR A 340 -4.45 7.95 -9.48
N VAL A 341 -4.05 8.44 -10.66
CA VAL A 341 -3.02 7.79 -11.47
C VAL A 341 -1.72 8.51 -11.14
N VAL A 342 -0.77 7.80 -10.56
CA VAL A 342 0.58 8.31 -10.26
C VAL A 342 1.54 7.72 -11.28
N LEU A 343 2.27 8.57 -11.99
CA LEU A 343 3.31 8.13 -12.90
C LEU A 343 4.70 8.34 -12.31
N ASP A 344 5.50 7.30 -12.38
CA ASP A 344 6.95 7.38 -12.25
C ASP A 344 7.59 7.50 -13.64
N PRO A 345 8.21 8.64 -13.98
CA PRO A 345 8.94 8.81 -15.22
C PRO A 345 10.33 8.14 -15.22
N HIS A 346 10.76 7.51 -14.13
CA HIS A 346 12.07 6.90 -13.94
C HIS A 346 13.22 7.88 -14.18
N GLU A 347 13.04 9.13 -13.72
CA GLU A 347 14.05 10.18 -13.77
C GLU A 347 14.27 10.73 -12.35
N PRO A 348 15.50 10.65 -11.81
CA PRO A 348 15.80 11.16 -10.48
C PRO A 348 15.76 12.69 -10.47
N VAL A 349 15.06 13.26 -9.48
CA VAL A 349 14.94 14.72 -9.30
C VAL A 349 15.47 15.11 -7.92
N PRO A 350 16.75 15.55 -7.81
CA PRO A 350 17.35 15.87 -6.52
C PRO A 350 16.72 17.13 -5.87
N THR A 351 15.95 16.94 -4.80
CA THR A 351 15.26 18.02 -4.07
C THR A 351 16.18 19.18 -3.68
N ALA A 352 17.39 18.88 -3.17
CA ALA A 352 18.33 19.90 -2.74
C ALA A 352 18.77 20.82 -3.89
N ALA A 353 18.99 20.27 -5.09
CA ALA A 353 19.39 21.06 -6.26
C ALA A 353 18.26 21.99 -6.73
N LEU A 354 17.00 21.54 -6.63
CA LEU A 354 15.85 22.36 -6.98
C LEU A 354 15.68 23.55 -6.04
N PHE A 355 15.83 23.36 -4.73
CA PHE A 355 15.77 24.47 -3.76
C PHE A 355 16.83 25.55 -4.01
N GLN A 356 17.95 25.20 -4.66
CA GLN A 356 19.01 26.13 -5.06
C GLN A 356 18.81 26.74 -6.46
N ALA A 357 17.82 26.30 -7.24
CA ALA A 357 17.61 26.78 -8.61
C ALA A 357 17.23 28.27 -8.62
N PRO A 358 17.93 29.15 -9.35
CA PRO A 358 17.66 30.58 -9.32
C PRO A 358 16.25 30.94 -9.81
N GLU A 359 15.69 30.13 -10.71
CA GLU A 359 14.35 30.35 -11.31
C GLU A 359 13.20 29.90 -10.39
N LEU A 360 13.49 29.27 -9.24
CA LEU A 360 12.46 28.83 -8.31
C LEU A 360 11.78 30.02 -7.63
N THR A 361 10.45 30.12 -7.79
CA THR A 361 9.62 31.10 -7.10
C THR A 361 9.60 30.82 -5.59
N ARG A 362 9.98 31.82 -4.78
CA ARG A 362 10.14 31.69 -3.31
C ARG A 362 9.34 32.69 -2.49
N ASN A 363 8.44 33.43 -3.14
CA ASN A 363 7.68 34.53 -2.58
C ASN A 363 6.20 34.44 -3.01
N ALA A 364 5.69 33.23 -3.19
CA ALA A 364 4.30 33.03 -3.57
C ALA A 364 3.37 33.60 -2.48
N PRO A 365 2.25 34.25 -2.85
CA PRO A 365 1.28 34.70 -1.87
C PRO A 365 0.72 33.51 -1.10
N ARG A 366 0.45 33.72 0.20
CA ARG A 366 -0.12 32.68 1.05
C ARG A 366 -1.49 32.27 0.52
N ALA A 367 -1.72 30.97 0.42
CA ALA A 367 -3.02 30.38 0.14
C ALA A 367 -3.83 30.23 1.44
N THR A 368 -5.14 30.12 1.30
CA THR A 368 -6.06 29.78 2.39
C THR A 368 -6.66 28.40 2.14
N ILE A 369 -7.20 27.76 3.17
CA ILE A 369 -7.93 26.49 3.01
C ILE A 369 -9.12 26.68 2.05
N SER A 370 -9.79 27.83 2.10
CA SER A 370 -10.90 28.17 1.19
C SER A 370 -10.47 28.22 -0.27
N SER A 371 -9.34 28.89 -0.59
CA SER A 371 -8.83 28.97 -1.97
C SER A 371 -8.32 27.63 -2.50
N PHE A 372 -7.87 26.73 -1.62
CA PHE A 372 -7.61 25.35 -2.00
C PHE A 372 -8.91 24.58 -2.27
N ALA A 373 -9.88 24.67 -1.37
CA ALA A 373 -11.15 23.96 -1.48
C ALA A 373 -11.97 24.39 -2.71
N SER A 374 -11.86 25.65 -3.14
CA SER A 374 -12.49 26.16 -4.38
C SER A 374 -11.76 25.71 -5.66
N GLY A 375 -10.56 25.14 -5.54
CA GLY A 375 -9.73 24.72 -6.67
C GLY A 375 -8.86 25.84 -7.28
N GLU A 376 -8.88 27.06 -6.71
CA GLU A 376 -8.03 28.17 -7.17
C GLU A 376 -6.53 27.89 -6.94
N THR A 377 -6.19 27.09 -5.93
CA THR A 377 -4.80 26.75 -5.60
C THR A 377 -4.51 25.27 -5.85
N THR A 378 -3.90 24.98 -7.00
CA THR A 378 -3.53 23.61 -7.41
C THR A 378 -2.08 23.46 -7.87
N GLU A 379 -1.33 24.57 -7.93
CA GLU A 379 0.02 24.62 -8.48
C GLU A 379 1.08 24.08 -7.51
N ASN A 380 2.17 23.58 -8.10
CA ASN A 380 3.38 23.19 -7.38
C ASN A 380 4.53 24.10 -7.81
N ALA A 381 5.17 24.77 -6.85
CA ALA A 381 6.25 25.73 -7.07
C ALA A 381 7.45 25.15 -7.84
N PHE A 382 7.69 23.84 -7.73
CA PHE A 382 8.76 23.17 -8.46
C PHE A 382 8.40 22.85 -9.91
N ALA A 383 7.11 22.80 -10.27
CA ALA A 383 6.68 22.31 -11.57
C ALA A 383 7.31 23.06 -12.76
N PRO A 384 7.42 24.41 -12.79
CA PRO A 384 8.06 25.11 -13.89
C PRO A 384 9.56 24.75 -14.05
N VAL A 385 10.28 24.71 -12.93
CA VAL A 385 11.72 24.40 -12.90
C VAL A 385 11.97 22.94 -13.31
N VAL A 386 11.15 22.02 -12.79
CA VAL A 386 11.25 20.60 -13.11
C VAL A 386 10.92 20.34 -14.57
N ARG A 387 9.86 20.94 -15.11
CA ARG A 387 9.52 20.82 -16.54
C ARG A 387 10.65 21.30 -17.45
N ALA A 388 11.36 22.36 -17.07
CA ALA A 388 12.47 22.90 -17.86
C ALA A 388 13.74 22.03 -17.81
N ARG A 389 14.00 21.36 -16.68
CA ARG A 389 15.27 20.66 -16.43
C ARG A 389 15.19 19.14 -16.57
N HIS A 390 13.99 18.57 -16.52
CA HIS A 390 13.74 17.12 -16.49
C HIS A 390 12.78 16.69 -17.59
N PRO A 391 13.28 16.38 -18.80
CA PRO A 391 12.45 16.12 -19.98
C PRO A 391 11.49 14.94 -19.84
N ARG A 392 11.85 13.87 -19.08
CA ARG A 392 10.92 12.74 -18.91
C ARG A 392 9.78 13.10 -17.97
N VAL A 393 10.05 13.90 -16.93
CA VAL A 393 9.00 14.44 -16.06
C VAL A 393 8.07 15.37 -16.83
N ALA A 394 8.61 16.23 -17.70
CA ALA A 394 7.82 17.08 -18.59
C ALA A 394 6.91 16.25 -19.52
N ALA A 395 7.47 15.22 -20.16
CA ALA A 395 6.70 14.30 -21.01
C ALA A 395 5.59 13.58 -20.23
N ALA A 396 5.84 13.16 -18.98
CA ALA A 396 4.82 12.54 -18.14
C ALA A 396 3.69 13.52 -17.74
N LEU A 397 4.03 14.78 -17.44
CA LEU A 397 3.04 15.84 -17.21
C LEU A 397 2.19 16.11 -18.45
N ASP A 398 2.81 16.19 -19.63
CA ASP A 398 2.10 16.45 -20.88
C ASP A 398 1.18 15.29 -21.28
N TRP A 399 1.67 14.06 -21.11
CA TRP A 399 0.87 12.88 -21.36
C TRP A 399 -0.35 12.79 -20.43
N LEU A 400 -0.17 12.95 -19.11
CA LEU A 400 -1.30 13.01 -18.18
C LEU A 400 -2.21 14.22 -18.43
N GLY A 401 -1.63 15.33 -18.90
CA GLY A 401 -2.32 16.55 -19.27
C GLY A 401 -3.40 16.34 -20.33
N GLY A 402 -3.25 15.32 -21.18
CA GLY A 402 -4.27 14.91 -22.15
C GLY A 402 -5.57 14.37 -21.52
N PHE A 403 -5.55 13.98 -20.24
CA PHE A 403 -6.70 13.39 -19.54
C PHE A 403 -7.31 14.29 -18.46
N GLY A 404 -6.60 15.36 -18.09
CA GLY A 404 -7.02 16.35 -17.10
C GLY A 404 -5.85 17.14 -16.52
N GLN A 405 -6.06 17.80 -15.38
CA GLN A 405 -5.02 18.64 -14.76
C GLN A 405 -3.95 17.79 -14.06
N ALA A 406 -2.86 17.50 -14.77
CA ALA A 406 -1.70 16.82 -14.24
C ALA A 406 -0.90 17.72 -13.28
N ARG A 407 -0.39 17.15 -12.19
CA ARG A 407 0.36 17.87 -11.16
C ARG A 407 1.61 17.11 -10.74
N LEU A 408 2.61 17.85 -10.28
CA LEU A 408 3.83 17.29 -9.67
C LEU A 408 3.58 17.05 -8.18
N SER A 409 4.04 15.93 -7.62
CA SER A 409 4.05 15.70 -6.16
C SER A 409 5.41 16.05 -5.55
N GLY A 410 5.42 16.70 -4.39
CA GLY A 410 6.64 17.14 -3.72
C GLY A 410 7.53 17.97 -4.65
N SER A 411 8.81 17.62 -4.74
CA SER A 411 9.75 18.20 -5.71
C SER A 411 9.84 17.40 -7.02
N GLY A 412 8.98 16.41 -7.26
CA GLY A 412 9.14 15.40 -8.30
C GLY A 412 10.01 14.23 -7.85
N GLY A 413 10.29 13.23 -8.71
CA GLY A 413 9.94 13.16 -10.14
C GLY A 413 8.52 12.68 -10.49
N CYS A 414 7.77 12.11 -9.55
CA CYS A 414 6.45 11.56 -9.86
C CYS A 414 5.41 12.65 -10.08
N VAL A 415 4.51 12.36 -11.01
CA VAL A 415 3.40 13.23 -11.41
C VAL A 415 2.10 12.48 -11.22
N PHE A 416 1.00 13.19 -11.05
CA PHE A 416 -0.29 12.56 -10.78
C PHE A 416 -1.45 13.26 -11.46
N LEU A 417 -2.50 12.49 -11.70
CA LEU A 417 -3.81 12.95 -12.15
C LEU A 417 -4.86 12.54 -11.12
N GLU A 418 -5.67 13.50 -10.67
CA GLU A 418 -6.79 13.26 -9.75
C GLU A 418 -8.09 13.01 -10.51
N LEU A 419 -8.83 11.98 -10.13
CA LEU A 419 -10.04 11.52 -10.79
C LEU A 419 -11.13 11.19 -9.77
N ARG A 420 -12.39 11.38 -10.17
CA ARG A 420 -13.56 11.08 -9.32
C ARG A 420 -14.00 9.62 -9.39
N SER A 421 -13.65 8.93 -10.48
CA SER A 421 -14.05 7.55 -10.75
C SER A 421 -12.82 6.66 -10.84
N LEU A 422 -12.85 5.53 -10.12
CA LEU A 422 -11.82 4.51 -10.18
C LEU A 422 -11.72 3.90 -11.59
N GLU A 423 -12.87 3.64 -12.22
CA GLU A 423 -12.95 3.13 -13.59
C GLU A 423 -12.20 4.04 -14.58
N ARG A 424 -12.38 5.36 -14.45
CA ARG A 424 -11.65 6.33 -15.27
C ARG A 424 -10.14 6.31 -14.98
N ALA A 425 -9.75 6.16 -13.70
CA ALA A 425 -8.34 6.05 -13.33
C ALA A 425 -7.69 4.81 -13.95
N GLN A 426 -8.37 3.67 -13.87
CA GLN A 426 -7.96 2.42 -14.50
C GLN A 426 -7.82 2.58 -16.03
N ALA A 427 -8.79 3.20 -16.68
CA ALA A 427 -8.75 3.45 -18.12
C ALA A 427 -7.57 4.32 -18.56
N VAL A 428 -7.18 5.31 -17.76
CA VAL A 428 -5.98 6.13 -18.01
C VAL A 428 -4.72 5.31 -17.78
N ALA A 429 -4.61 4.59 -16.66
CA ALA A 429 -3.42 3.78 -16.34
C ALA A 429 -3.15 2.68 -17.38
N ARG A 430 -4.17 2.07 -17.98
CA ARG A 430 -4.01 1.09 -19.08
C ARG A 430 -3.35 1.66 -20.33
N GLN A 431 -3.50 2.97 -20.55
CA GLN A 431 -2.91 3.66 -21.69
C GLN A 431 -1.48 4.15 -21.41
N CYS A 432 -0.95 3.88 -20.20
CA CYS A 432 0.38 4.33 -19.80
C CYS A 432 1.45 3.85 -20.80
N PRO A 433 2.24 4.76 -21.37
CA PRO A 433 3.36 4.39 -22.22
C PRO A 433 4.38 3.56 -21.44
N ALA A 434 5.03 2.61 -22.13
CA ALA A 434 6.08 1.76 -21.54
C ALA A 434 7.30 2.54 -21.00
N ALA A 435 7.44 3.82 -21.37
CA ALA A 435 8.50 4.70 -20.86
C ALA A 435 8.30 5.12 -19.39
N PHE A 436 7.09 4.93 -18.85
CA PHE A 436 6.70 5.29 -17.49
C PHE A 436 6.10 4.08 -16.78
N THR A 437 6.07 4.13 -15.45
CA THR A 437 5.25 3.20 -14.65
C THR A 437 4.05 3.93 -14.08
N ALA A 438 2.85 3.37 -14.28
CA ALA A 438 1.64 3.84 -13.64
C ALA A 438 1.31 3.03 -12.39
N HIS A 439 0.95 3.74 -11.32
CA HIS A 439 0.39 3.20 -10.10
C HIS A 439 -1.01 3.78 -9.88
N LEU A 440 -1.97 2.92 -9.54
CA LEU A 440 -3.29 3.34 -9.11
C LEU A 440 -3.34 3.44 -7.59
N ALA A 441 -3.91 4.51 -7.10
CA ALA A 441 -4.10 4.71 -5.67
C ALA A 441 -5.40 5.46 -5.38
N THR A 442 -5.98 5.19 -4.22
CA THR A 442 -7.11 5.93 -3.65
C THR A 442 -6.62 6.77 -2.50
N GLY A 443 -7.13 8.00 -2.43
CA GLY A 443 -6.88 8.85 -1.29
C GLY A 443 -7.65 8.37 -0.05
N VAL A 444 -6.98 8.37 1.10
CA VAL A 444 -7.53 7.85 2.35
C VAL A 444 -7.64 8.93 3.42
N ASP A 445 -8.67 8.79 4.28
CA ASP A 445 -8.90 9.71 5.39
C ASP A 445 -8.14 9.26 6.65
N VAL A 446 -8.04 7.94 6.83
CA VAL A 446 -7.22 7.28 7.85
C VAL A 446 -6.09 6.54 7.14
N SER A 447 -4.87 6.76 7.61
CA SER A 447 -3.68 6.07 7.11
C SER A 447 -3.78 4.55 7.27
N PRO A 448 -3.40 3.74 6.26
CA PRO A 448 -3.26 2.30 6.39
C PRO A 448 -2.41 1.88 7.59
N LEU A 449 -1.41 2.69 7.97
CA LEU A 449 -0.58 2.46 9.16
C LEU A 449 -1.41 2.49 10.44
N HIS A 450 -2.34 3.44 10.55
CA HIS A 450 -3.17 3.59 11.74
C HIS A 450 -4.25 2.50 11.83
N GLU A 451 -4.79 2.08 10.69
CA GLU A 451 -5.66 0.90 10.62
C GLU A 451 -4.90 -0.36 11.07
N ALA A 452 -3.66 -0.54 10.60
CA ALA A 452 -2.81 -1.65 11.03
C ALA A 452 -2.48 -1.58 12.54
N ALA A 453 -2.14 -0.41 13.06
CA ALA A 453 -1.89 -0.23 14.49
C ALA A 453 -3.13 -0.57 15.34
N ALA A 454 -4.33 -0.19 14.90
CA ALA A 454 -5.57 -0.59 15.56
C ALA A 454 -5.78 -2.11 15.52
N ARG A 455 -5.53 -2.77 14.38
CA ARG A 455 -5.60 -4.24 14.26
C ARG A 455 -4.63 -4.93 15.22
N HIS A 456 -3.37 -4.50 15.25
CA HIS A 456 -2.35 -5.06 16.15
C HIS A 456 -2.66 -4.84 17.63
N ARG A 457 -3.33 -3.74 18.01
CA ARG A 457 -3.78 -3.52 19.40
C ARG A 457 -4.90 -4.48 19.81
N GLY A 458 -5.81 -4.79 18.89
CA GLY A 458 -6.91 -5.74 19.13
C GLY A 458 -6.51 -7.21 19.05
N ALA A 459 -5.26 -7.51 18.70
CA ALA A 459 -4.69 -8.86 18.59
C ALA A 459 -3.79 -9.25 19.78
N ALA A 460 -3.39 -8.27 20.61
CA ALA A 460 -2.51 -8.45 21.77
C ALA A 460 -3.25 -8.91 23.03
#